data_AF-A0A2D8LGX8-F1
#
_entry.id   AF-A0A2D8LGX8-F1
#
_cell.length_a   1.000
_cell.length_b   1.000
_cell.length_c   1.000
_cell.angle_alpha   90.00
_cell.angle_beta   90.00
_cell.angle_gamma   90.00
#
_symmetry.space_group_name_H-M   'P 1'
#
loop_
_entity.id
_entity.type
_entity.pdbx_description
1 polymer ?
#
loop_
_entity_poly.entity_id
_entity_poly.type
_entity_poly.pdbx_seq_one_letter_code
_entity_poly.pdbx_strand_id
1 'polypeptide(L)'
;MKNLITYKRSLVTAVCVLCVGITNAQGTYKESFSVNDDATVQVNTSHTNVVFETWNKDKVEVEAFVEGENLSEKEKQEIFDSWKFDVLGNSKKVVITSNEGSLWGGFETMGSLHSLDNLGDLVNMSSLEALKGLEGLSDLGDIFTADWKIEVPEIPEMQNMPNWPYSDMKPSIKSGDGFTNYNFNNNGAYTFDRSKYEKSKQSYVDELNRKYGTNVTVKETDRWLKNLDSWSKDFEVRMEQWGENFGKSFEMNFGPDFEKRMEKWGEDFGEKFGKKMEVWGENFGKDMEKWGQQFEKDAEEWAKQFEESNYSKEEIIDENGNRTTIIRSDNRNPLFNKKPNKKAKKTIIIRMPKNTKTDINVRHGEIKMADVTNVRATLNYAALTANSIDGGKTLINASYAPIEVNYWGNGVLAVQYVDNCKLNSVENINLSANSSNVIINELKNEAYIKGFIGSLFINKISSKFTSIDIVLDDTNATLELPSSDYTFYFNGRKSTLQYPRSLQANHKKEYGRVLVKGFNKSENSPRALTINSNYSNVIIK
;
A
#
# COMPACT_ATOMS: atom_id res chain seq x y z
N MET A 1 46.16 73.23 24.72
CA MET A 1 46.00 72.33 25.88
C MET A 1 45.81 70.92 25.39
N LYS A 2 46.74 70.03 25.78
CA LYS A 2 46.77 68.55 25.79
C LYS A 2 46.46 67.75 24.51
N ASN A 3 47.56 67.15 24.01
CA ASN A 3 47.67 65.94 23.19
C ASN A 3 47.08 64.67 23.86
N LEU A 4 46.72 63.66 23.05
CA LEU A 4 47.08 62.21 23.14
C LEU A 4 46.28 61.43 22.06
N ILE A 5 46.87 61.06 20.91
CA ILE A 5 47.55 59.78 20.55
C ILE A 5 46.57 58.59 20.37
N THR A 6 46.17 58.25 19.14
CA THR A 6 46.62 57.13 18.24
C THR A 6 46.55 55.68 18.76
N TYR A 7 45.86 54.79 18.02
CA TYR A 7 46.47 53.56 17.45
C TYR A 7 45.77 53.12 16.14
N LYS A 8 46.60 52.76 15.16
CA LYS A 8 46.32 52.25 13.81
C LYS A 8 46.10 50.73 13.81
N ARG A 9 45.34 50.18 12.84
CA ARG A 9 45.85 49.34 11.71
C ARG A 9 44.75 48.77 10.78
N SER A 10 44.92 49.03 9.47
CA SER A 10 44.70 48.16 8.28
C SER A 10 43.27 47.68 7.96
N LEU A 11 42.59 48.13 6.90
CA LEU A 11 42.74 47.86 5.45
C LEU A 11 42.53 46.36 5.06
N VAL A 12 41.61 46.16 4.08
CA VAL A 12 41.44 45.04 3.10
C VAL A 12 40.24 44.06 3.28
N THR A 13 39.16 44.33 2.50
CA THR A 13 38.47 43.48 1.48
C THR A 13 37.82 42.10 1.81
N ALA A 14 36.72 41.84 1.09
CA ALA A 14 36.16 40.54 0.58
C ALA A 14 34.91 40.01 1.31
N VAL A 15 33.72 40.00 0.69
CA VAL A 15 33.19 39.06 -0.34
C VAL A 15 32.75 37.73 0.27
N CYS A 16 31.49 37.37 -0.03
CA CYS A 16 30.89 36.02 -0.05
C CYS A 16 31.45 34.94 0.88
N VAL A 17 30.63 34.55 1.87
CA VAL A 17 30.52 33.14 2.29
C VAL A 17 29.17 32.69 1.71
N LEU A 18 29.02 32.27 0.45
CA LEU A 18 29.61 31.06 -0.13
C LEU A 18 29.94 30.04 0.95
N CYS A 19 28.94 29.25 1.35
CA CYS A 19 29.17 27.88 1.78
C CYS A 19 29.67 27.07 0.58
N VAL A 20 30.85 27.44 0.07
CA VAL A 20 31.65 26.62 -0.82
C VAL A 20 32.42 25.69 0.09
N GLY A 21 31.92 24.47 0.25
CA GLY A 21 32.77 23.35 0.63
C GLY A 21 33.66 23.01 -0.57
N ILE A 22 34.81 23.67 -0.72
CA ILE A 22 35.87 23.16 -1.60
C ILE A 22 36.43 21.89 -0.96
N THR A 23 36.06 20.77 -1.59
CA THR A 23 36.84 19.56 -1.84
C THR A 23 38.06 19.33 -0.96
N ASN A 24 37.94 18.37 -0.04
CA ASN A 24 39.01 17.43 0.23
C ASN A 24 38.54 16.05 -0.21
N ALA A 25 39.43 15.32 -0.88
CA ALA A 25 39.17 14.05 -1.54
C ALA A 25 38.51 13.01 -0.62
N GLN A 26 37.19 12.90 -0.68
CA GLN A 26 36.38 11.78 -0.23
C GLN A 26 35.08 11.87 -1.03
N GLY A 27 34.64 10.79 -1.69
CA GLY A 27 33.41 10.74 -2.50
C GLY A 27 32.12 10.89 -1.66
N THR A 28 32.00 11.99 -0.92
CA THR A 28 30.97 12.29 0.07
C THR A 28 30.52 13.74 -0.10
N TYR A 29 29.23 13.92 -0.36
CA TYR A 29 28.53 15.20 -0.37
C TYR A 29 27.98 15.50 1.02
N LYS A 30 27.98 16.78 1.41
CA LYS A 30 27.42 17.23 2.68
C LYS A 30 26.84 18.63 2.57
N GLU A 31 25.56 18.79 2.93
CA GLU A 31 24.86 20.07 2.94
C GLU A 31 23.96 20.22 4.18
N SER A 32 23.66 21.45 4.58
CA SER A 32 22.81 21.70 5.74
C SER A 32 21.91 22.93 5.57
N PHE A 33 20.66 22.82 6.03
CA PHE A 33 19.62 23.83 5.93
C PHE A 33 19.11 24.16 7.32
N SER A 34 19.05 25.44 7.70
CA SER A 34 18.33 25.85 8.91
C SER A 34 16.83 25.73 8.64
N VAL A 35 16.08 25.12 9.56
CA VAL A 35 14.65 24.81 9.36
C VAL A 35 13.82 25.21 10.57
N ASN A 36 12.54 25.45 10.33
CA ASN A 36 11.55 25.68 11.39
C ASN A 36 11.10 24.34 12.01
N ASP A 37 10.45 24.41 13.17
CA ASP A 37 9.93 23.25 13.90
C ASP A 37 8.93 22.39 13.10
N ASP A 38 8.23 22.99 12.14
CA ASP A 38 7.18 22.36 11.33
C ASP A 38 7.63 21.97 9.91
N ALA A 39 8.94 22.04 9.64
CA ALA A 39 9.49 21.81 8.31
C ALA A 39 9.23 20.38 7.81
N THR A 40 9.10 20.26 6.48
CA THR A 40 8.92 18.98 5.80
C THR A 40 10.23 18.52 5.14
N VAL A 41 10.65 17.29 5.44
CA VAL A 41 11.73 16.60 4.74
C VAL A 41 11.12 15.62 3.74
N GLN A 42 11.31 15.88 2.45
CA GLN A 42 10.84 15.03 1.36
C GLN A 42 12.00 14.27 0.74
N VAL A 43 11.86 12.95 0.58
CA VAL A 43 12.87 12.08 -0.01
C VAL A 43 12.27 11.27 -1.14
N ASN A 44 12.84 11.37 -2.34
CA ASN A 44 12.43 10.61 -3.52
C ASN A 44 13.64 9.93 -4.18
N THR A 45 13.87 8.66 -3.90
CA THR A 45 15.10 7.98 -4.34
C THR A 45 14.86 6.58 -4.89
N SER A 46 15.77 6.15 -5.76
CA SER A 46 15.77 4.81 -6.33
C SER A 46 17.16 4.19 -6.23
N HIS A 47 17.25 2.89 -5.96
CA HIS A 47 18.52 2.15 -5.83
C HIS A 47 19.48 2.77 -4.80
N THR A 48 18.92 3.21 -3.68
CA THR A 48 19.58 4.06 -2.68
C THR A 48 19.17 3.67 -1.27
N ASN A 49 20.15 3.59 -0.37
CA ASN A 49 19.92 3.44 1.05
C ASN A 49 19.72 4.81 1.70
N VAL A 50 18.73 4.94 2.58
CA VAL A 50 18.41 6.19 3.27
C VAL A 50 18.40 5.95 4.77
N VAL A 51 19.15 6.76 5.52
CA VAL A 51 19.27 6.68 6.97
C VAL A 51 18.77 7.99 7.56
N PHE A 52 17.78 7.92 8.46
CA PHE A 52 17.24 9.06 9.19
C PHE A 52 17.73 9.05 10.64
N GLU A 53 18.38 10.13 11.03
CA GLU A 53 18.78 10.42 12.40
C GLU A 53 18.01 11.65 12.90
N THR A 54 17.52 11.61 14.13
CA THR A 54 16.83 12.77 14.73
C THR A 54 17.64 13.41 15.84
N TRP A 55 17.54 14.74 15.96
CA TRP A 55 18.27 15.52 16.96
C TRP A 55 17.47 16.72 17.49
N ASN A 56 18.03 17.40 18.50
CA ASN A 56 17.49 18.64 19.06
C ASN A 56 18.25 19.85 18.48
N LYS A 57 18.18 20.04 17.16
CA LYS A 57 18.75 21.20 16.46
C LYS A 57 17.81 21.65 15.36
N ASP A 58 17.74 22.95 15.12
CA ASP A 58 16.83 23.58 14.15
C ASP A 58 17.44 23.59 12.74
N LYS A 59 18.01 22.45 12.34
CA LYS A 59 18.62 22.28 11.02
C LYS A 59 18.46 20.85 10.52
N VAL A 60 18.35 20.71 9.21
CA VAL A 60 18.47 19.44 8.50
C VAL A 60 19.87 19.36 7.89
N GLU A 61 20.55 18.23 8.05
CA GLU A 61 21.86 17.97 7.45
C GLU A 61 21.76 16.71 6.58
N VAL A 62 22.18 16.83 5.33
CA VAL A 62 22.17 15.74 4.35
C VAL A 62 23.61 15.38 4.01
N GLU A 63 23.95 14.10 4.14
CA GLU A 63 25.24 13.53 3.79
C GLU A 63 25.01 12.39 2.81
N ALA A 64 25.69 12.38 1.67
CA ALA A 64 25.48 11.36 0.63
C ALA A 64 26.82 10.82 0.13
N PHE A 65 26.95 9.51 -0.05
CA PHE A 65 28.21 8.89 -0.47
C PHE A 65 27.99 7.55 -1.19
N VAL A 66 29.03 7.13 -1.92
CA VAL A 66 29.12 5.81 -2.56
C VAL A 66 30.14 4.95 -1.83
N GLU A 67 29.72 3.77 -1.40
CA GLU A 67 30.57 2.75 -0.78
C GLU A 67 30.59 1.46 -1.62
N GLY A 68 31.63 0.64 -1.48
CA GLY A 68 31.70 -0.64 -2.16
C GLY A 68 33.09 -1.27 -2.04
N GLU A 69 33.12 -2.59 -1.92
CA GLU A 69 34.38 -3.33 -1.84
C GLU A 69 35.17 -3.20 -3.14
N ASN A 70 36.47 -2.90 -3.04
CA ASN A 70 37.39 -2.85 -4.17
C ASN A 70 37.00 -1.83 -5.27
N LEU A 71 36.38 -0.70 -4.88
CA LEU A 71 36.18 0.48 -5.73
C LEU A 71 37.27 1.52 -5.48
N SER A 72 37.91 1.99 -6.54
CA SER A 72 38.81 3.15 -6.50
C SER A 72 38.02 4.45 -6.29
N GLU A 73 38.69 5.50 -5.81
CA GLU A 73 38.06 6.82 -5.63
C GLU A 73 37.49 7.40 -6.93
N LYS A 74 38.16 7.12 -8.06
CA LYS A 74 37.66 7.53 -9.38
C LYS A 74 36.36 6.81 -9.74
N GLU A 75 36.27 5.50 -9.50
CA GLU A 75 35.04 4.74 -9.74
C GLU A 75 33.90 5.21 -8.84
N LYS A 76 34.17 5.53 -7.57
CA LYS A 76 33.17 6.11 -6.66
C LYS A 76 32.65 7.44 -7.18
N GLN A 77 33.53 8.31 -7.67
CA GLN A 77 33.13 9.60 -8.25
C GLN A 77 32.26 9.41 -9.49
N GLU A 78 32.64 8.53 -10.42
CA GLU A 78 31.83 8.22 -11.62
C GLU A 78 30.43 7.68 -11.24
N ILE A 79 30.34 6.86 -10.19
CA ILE A 79 29.05 6.35 -9.68
C ILE A 79 28.24 7.46 -9.00
N PHE A 80 28.91 8.36 -8.27
CA PHE A 80 28.26 9.50 -7.61
C PHE A 80 27.68 10.48 -8.65
N ASP A 81 28.47 10.84 -9.67
CA ASP A 81 28.05 11.75 -10.74
C ASP A 81 26.87 11.16 -11.55
N SER A 82 26.87 9.85 -11.78
CA SER A 82 25.76 9.15 -12.47
C SER A 82 24.54 8.89 -11.59
N TRP A 83 24.61 9.14 -10.27
CA TRP A 83 23.49 8.98 -9.36
C TRP A 83 22.40 10.02 -9.56
N LYS A 84 22.72 11.17 -10.17
CA LYS A 84 21.78 12.31 -10.31
C LYS A 84 21.13 12.65 -8.96
N PHE A 85 21.95 12.69 -7.93
CA PHE A 85 21.56 13.06 -6.58
C PHE A 85 21.48 14.59 -6.49
N ASP A 86 20.39 15.10 -5.94
CA ASP A 86 20.15 16.53 -5.78
C ASP A 86 19.48 16.81 -4.43
N VAL A 87 19.78 17.97 -3.86
CA VAL A 87 19.22 18.44 -2.59
C VAL A 87 18.91 19.91 -2.69
N LEU A 88 17.65 20.25 -2.41
CA LEU A 88 17.18 21.63 -2.36
C LEU A 88 16.51 21.86 -1.01
N GLY A 89 16.77 23.00 -0.37
CA GLY A 89 16.18 23.24 0.94
C GLY A 89 16.09 24.70 1.33
N ASN A 90 15.09 25.00 2.14
CA ASN A 90 14.90 26.28 2.82
C ASN A 90 14.34 26.03 4.23
N SER A 91 13.95 27.10 4.93
CA SER A 91 13.43 27.02 6.29
C SER A 91 12.15 26.19 6.48
N LYS A 92 11.38 25.96 5.42
CA LYS A 92 10.11 25.23 5.47
C LYS A 92 10.21 23.81 4.93
N LYS A 93 11.11 23.56 3.97
CA LYS A 93 11.15 22.29 3.25
C LYS A 93 12.55 21.95 2.80
N VAL A 94 12.93 20.67 2.94
CA VAL A 94 14.13 20.09 2.35
C VAL A 94 13.70 18.93 1.46
N VAL A 95 14.14 18.93 0.21
CA VAL A 95 13.81 17.95 -0.83
C VAL A 95 15.10 17.26 -1.25
N ILE A 96 15.14 15.94 -1.13
CA ILE A 96 16.25 15.08 -1.53
C ILE A 96 15.77 14.16 -2.65
N THR A 97 16.43 14.19 -3.81
CA THR A 97 16.05 13.35 -4.95
C THR A 97 17.24 12.57 -5.50
N SER A 98 16.98 11.41 -6.11
CA SER A 98 18.01 10.70 -6.87
C SER A 98 17.46 9.84 -8.01
N ASN A 99 18.00 10.01 -9.21
CA ASN A 99 17.70 9.23 -10.42
C ASN A 99 16.20 8.99 -10.64
N GLU A 100 15.47 10.08 -10.89
CA GLU A 100 14.03 10.05 -11.07
C GLU A 100 13.61 9.44 -12.42
N GLY A 101 12.96 8.29 -12.35
CA GLY A 101 11.99 7.87 -13.37
C GLY A 101 10.60 8.28 -12.90
N SER A 102 9.98 9.25 -13.59
CA SER A 102 8.59 9.73 -13.44
C SER A 102 8.15 10.16 -12.03
N LEU A 103 8.02 11.48 -11.84
CA LEU A 103 7.48 12.17 -10.66
C LEU A 103 5.96 12.00 -10.44
N TRP A 104 5.25 11.16 -11.21
CA TRP A 104 3.78 11.15 -11.25
C TRP A 104 3.09 9.80 -10.98
N GLY A 105 3.80 8.78 -10.49
CA GLY A 105 3.23 7.43 -10.29
C GLY A 105 2.82 7.07 -8.85
N GLY A 106 3.17 7.86 -7.84
CA GLY A 106 3.00 7.49 -6.42
C GLY A 106 1.90 8.22 -5.65
N PHE A 107 1.31 9.28 -6.22
CA PHE A 107 0.27 10.07 -5.54
C PHE A 107 -1.14 9.50 -5.77
N GLU A 108 -1.39 8.85 -6.91
CA GLU A 108 -2.69 8.20 -7.17
C GLU A 108 -2.98 7.01 -6.24
N THR A 109 -1.94 6.35 -5.72
CA THR A 109 -2.09 5.32 -4.68
C THR A 109 -2.36 5.89 -3.29
N MET A 110 -2.04 7.17 -3.04
CA MET A 110 -2.51 7.89 -1.83
C MET A 110 -3.96 8.38 -1.96
N GLY A 111 -4.48 8.58 -3.18
CA GLY A 111 -5.90 8.85 -3.41
C GLY A 111 -6.82 7.77 -2.82
N SER A 112 -6.34 6.51 -2.79
CA SER A 112 -7.00 5.38 -2.12
C SER A 112 -6.88 5.43 -0.59
N LEU A 113 -5.82 6.03 -0.04
CA LEU A 113 -5.57 6.19 1.39
C LEU A 113 -6.36 7.34 2.05
N HIS A 114 -6.88 8.30 1.29
CA HIS A 114 -7.82 9.29 1.84
C HIS A 114 -9.14 8.66 2.32
N SER A 115 -9.48 7.44 1.85
CA SER A 115 -10.58 6.66 2.44
C SER A 115 -10.27 6.14 3.85
N LEU A 116 -8.99 6.06 4.23
CA LEU A 116 -8.51 5.63 5.55
C LEU A 116 -8.27 6.81 6.51
N ASP A 117 -7.96 8.01 6.02
CA ASP A 117 -7.88 9.22 6.86
C ASP A 117 -9.23 9.50 7.57
N ASN A 118 -10.36 9.24 6.89
CA ASN A 118 -11.71 9.34 7.48
C ASN A 118 -12.01 8.27 8.56
N LEU A 119 -11.17 7.23 8.70
CA LEU A 119 -11.28 6.26 9.80
C LEU A 119 -10.56 6.74 11.07
N GLY A 120 -9.52 7.57 10.94
CA GLY A 120 -8.80 8.14 12.09
C GLY A 120 -9.66 9.11 12.91
N ASP A 121 -10.53 9.87 12.24
CA ASP A 121 -11.48 10.78 12.89
C ASP A 121 -12.66 10.04 13.56
N LEU A 122 -12.91 8.78 13.21
CA LEU A 122 -13.89 7.91 13.89
C LEU A 122 -13.35 7.33 15.21
N VAL A 123 -12.02 7.22 15.36
CA VAL A 123 -11.38 6.67 16.57
C VAL A 123 -11.27 7.71 17.69
N ASN A 124 -11.25 9.01 17.35
CA ASN A 124 -11.14 10.10 18.33
C ASN A 124 -12.47 10.59 18.91
N MET A 125 -13.61 10.05 18.48
CA MET A 125 -14.87 10.23 19.21
C MET A 125 -15.02 9.09 20.21
N SER A 126 -14.88 9.41 21.50
CA SER A 126 -15.38 8.55 22.58
C SER A 126 -16.76 8.03 22.21
N SER A 127 -16.85 6.71 22.10
CA SER A 127 -17.84 5.88 21.39
C SER A 127 -19.29 5.97 21.89
N LEU A 128 -19.66 7.01 22.63
CA LEU A 128 -21.01 7.20 23.18
C LEU A 128 -21.71 8.49 22.71
N GLU A 129 -20.97 9.53 22.32
CA GLU A 129 -21.57 10.78 21.82
C GLU A 129 -21.80 10.75 20.30
N ALA A 130 -20.95 10.03 19.56
CA ALA A 130 -21.17 9.71 18.14
C ALA A 130 -22.47 8.93 17.91
N LEU A 131 -22.85 8.06 18.86
CA LEU A 131 -24.06 7.22 18.76
C LEU A 131 -25.35 8.03 18.95
N LYS A 132 -25.33 9.18 19.63
CA LYS A 132 -26.51 10.04 19.77
C LYS A 132 -26.86 10.76 18.46
N GLY A 133 -25.86 11.05 17.63
CA GLY A 133 -26.07 11.57 16.27
C GLY A 133 -26.53 10.51 15.25
N LEU A 134 -26.43 9.22 15.62
CA LEU A 134 -26.86 8.05 14.84
C LEU A 134 -28.31 7.62 15.15
N GLU A 135 -29.01 8.27 16.09
CA GLU A 135 -30.43 7.96 16.33
C GLU A 135 -31.30 8.22 15.09
N GLY A 136 -30.89 9.12 14.18
CA GLY A 136 -31.55 9.32 12.88
C GLY A 136 -31.15 8.32 11.79
N LEU A 137 -30.30 7.34 12.10
CA LEU A 137 -29.86 6.25 11.23
C LEU A 137 -30.56 4.92 11.57
N SER A 138 -31.42 4.88 12.60
CA SER A 138 -32.30 3.74 12.89
C SER A 138 -33.20 3.41 11.70
N ASP A 139 -33.64 4.43 10.97
CA ASP A 139 -34.51 4.30 9.80
C ASP A 139 -33.77 3.71 8.58
N LEU A 140 -32.43 3.64 8.63
CA LEU A 140 -31.58 2.95 7.66
C LEU A 140 -31.50 1.44 7.96
N GLY A 141 -31.75 1.03 9.21
CA GLY A 141 -31.88 -0.36 9.61
C GLY A 141 -33.02 -1.06 8.86
N ASP A 142 -34.15 -0.38 8.67
CA ASP A 142 -35.36 -0.95 8.08
C ASP A 142 -35.20 -1.41 6.62
N ILE A 143 -34.25 -0.82 5.86
CA ILE A 143 -33.92 -1.27 4.48
C ILE A 143 -33.04 -2.53 4.50
N PHE A 144 -32.06 -2.61 5.39
CA PHE A 144 -31.17 -3.78 5.51
C PHE A 144 -31.81 -4.93 6.29
N THR A 145 -32.89 -4.67 7.03
CA THR A 145 -33.72 -5.69 7.72
C THR A 145 -35.01 -6.02 6.99
N ALA A 146 -35.30 -5.38 5.84
CA ALA A 146 -36.37 -5.83 4.98
C ALA A 146 -36.09 -7.29 4.57
N ASP A 147 -37.12 -8.13 4.60
CA ASP A 147 -36.98 -9.57 4.34
C ASP A 147 -36.87 -9.78 2.81
N TRP A 148 -35.67 -9.57 2.25
CA TRP A 148 -35.39 -9.73 0.82
C TRP A 148 -35.44 -11.21 0.48
N LYS A 149 -36.62 -11.72 0.11
CA LYS A 149 -36.79 -13.10 -0.37
C LYS A 149 -36.19 -13.24 -1.77
N ILE A 150 -34.87 -13.33 -1.85
CA ILE A 150 -34.15 -13.67 -3.08
C ILE A 150 -34.19 -15.19 -3.22
N GLU A 151 -35.15 -15.70 -3.99
CA GLU A 151 -35.19 -17.11 -4.36
C GLU A 151 -34.17 -17.37 -5.48
N VAL A 152 -33.03 -17.93 -5.10
CA VAL A 152 -32.00 -18.37 -6.06
C VAL A 152 -32.45 -19.73 -6.62
N PRO A 153 -32.70 -19.85 -7.95
CA PRO A 153 -33.15 -21.10 -8.55
C PRO A 153 -32.03 -22.16 -8.49
N GLU A 154 -32.43 -23.42 -8.31
CA GLU A 154 -31.49 -24.54 -8.26
C GLU A 154 -30.62 -24.61 -9.52
N ILE A 155 -29.32 -24.86 -9.33
CA ILE A 155 -28.37 -25.00 -10.43
C ILE A 155 -28.70 -26.29 -11.20
N PRO A 156 -28.82 -26.26 -12.54
CA PRO A 156 -29.17 -27.43 -13.32
C PRO A 156 -28.14 -28.57 -13.18
N GLU A 157 -28.61 -29.81 -13.18
CA GLU A 157 -27.74 -30.99 -13.18
C GLU A 157 -26.80 -30.98 -14.40
N MET A 158 -25.50 -31.20 -14.16
CA MET A 158 -24.48 -31.10 -15.19
C MET A 158 -23.93 -32.47 -15.58
N GLN A 159 -23.76 -32.67 -16.89
CA GLN A 159 -23.06 -33.86 -17.40
C GLN A 159 -21.58 -33.83 -16.97
N ASN A 160 -21.01 -35.00 -16.73
CA ASN A 160 -19.61 -35.13 -16.36
C ASN A 160 -18.68 -34.67 -17.50
N MET A 161 -17.74 -33.77 -17.17
CA MET A 161 -16.70 -33.32 -18.08
C MET A 161 -15.88 -34.52 -18.60
N PRO A 162 -15.52 -34.55 -19.90
CA PRO A 162 -14.70 -35.62 -20.46
C PRO A 162 -13.33 -35.74 -19.77
N ASN A 163 -12.94 -36.97 -19.43
CA ASN A 163 -11.64 -37.26 -18.81
C ASN A 163 -10.49 -36.98 -19.78
N TRP A 164 -9.45 -36.33 -19.27
CA TRP A 164 -8.24 -36.06 -20.04
C TRP A 164 -7.45 -37.36 -20.26
N PRO A 165 -6.99 -37.68 -21.49
CA PRO A 165 -6.42 -38.99 -21.77
C PRO A 165 -5.03 -39.21 -21.19
N TYR A 166 -4.35 -38.16 -20.71
CA TYR A 166 -2.97 -38.23 -20.21
C TYR A 166 -2.87 -38.36 -18.69
N SER A 167 -3.96 -38.13 -17.95
CA SER A 167 -4.02 -38.20 -16.48
C SER A 167 -5.46 -38.09 -16.00
N ASP A 168 -5.76 -38.58 -14.81
CA ASP A 168 -7.05 -38.38 -14.13
C ASP A 168 -7.31 -36.90 -13.73
N MET A 169 -6.32 -36.03 -13.92
CA MET A 169 -6.39 -34.61 -13.66
C MET A 169 -7.07 -33.84 -14.80
N LYS A 170 -7.76 -32.74 -14.45
CA LYS A 170 -8.40 -31.83 -15.43
C LYS A 170 -7.46 -30.69 -15.82
N PRO A 171 -6.98 -30.61 -17.07
CA PRO A 171 -6.07 -29.56 -17.50
C PRO A 171 -6.80 -28.24 -17.77
N SER A 172 -6.07 -27.15 -17.61
CA SER A 172 -6.37 -25.85 -18.22
C SER A 172 -6.16 -25.92 -19.73
N ILE A 173 -7.07 -25.35 -20.52
CA ILE A 173 -6.94 -25.34 -21.98
C ILE A 173 -6.42 -23.98 -22.41
N LYS A 174 -5.21 -23.94 -22.96
CA LYS A 174 -4.64 -22.72 -23.54
C LYS A 174 -4.96 -22.65 -25.03
N SER A 175 -5.53 -21.53 -25.47
CA SER A 175 -5.82 -21.23 -26.87
C SER A 175 -5.38 -19.78 -27.16
N GLY A 176 -4.30 -19.61 -27.91
CA GLY A 176 -3.66 -18.30 -28.11
C GLY A 176 -3.06 -17.78 -26.81
N ASP A 177 -3.33 -16.52 -26.47
CA ASP A 177 -2.94 -15.89 -25.21
C ASP A 177 -3.96 -16.13 -24.07
N GLY A 178 -5.09 -16.77 -24.40
CA GLY A 178 -6.18 -17.07 -23.47
C GLY A 178 -6.09 -18.45 -22.83
N PHE A 179 -6.65 -18.58 -21.63
CA PHE A 179 -6.80 -19.84 -20.90
C PHE A 179 -8.27 -20.07 -20.54
N THR A 180 -8.73 -21.30 -20.69
CA THR A 180 -10.04 -21.73 -20.21
C THR A 180 -9.86 -22.77 -19.12
N ASN A 181 -10.35 -22.45 -17.92
CA ASN A 181 -10.25 -23.29 -16.73
C ASN A 181 -11.60 -23.90 -16.41
N TYR A 182 -11.70 -25.22 -16.54
CA TYR A 182 -12.89 -26.00 -16.16
C TYR A 182 -12.69 -26.75 -14.82
N ASN A 183 -11.64 -26.39 -14.08
CA ASN A 183 -11.26 -27.00 -12.82
C ASN A 183 -11.40 -25.96 -11.69
N PHE A 184 -12.43 -26.11 -10.85
CA PHE A 184 -12.74 -25.17 -9.77
C PHE A 184 -11.96 -25.45 -8.47
N ASN A 185 -11.18 -26.54 -8.41
CA ASN A 185 -10.57 -27.03 -7.17
C ASN A 185 -9.03 -27.22 -7.26
N ASN A 186 -8.35 -26.79 -8.33
CA ASN A 186 -6.89 -26.96 -8.43
C ASN A 186 -6.19 -25.82 -9.20
N ASN A 187 -5.05 -25.34 -8.68
CA ASN A 187 -4.29 -24.15 -9.10
C ASN A 187 -3.55 -24.28 -10.47
N GLY A 188 -4.23 -24.68 -11.54
CA GLY A 188 -3.70 -24.55 -12.91
C GLY A 188 -2.45 -25.38 -13.24
N ALA A 189 -2.09 -26.38 -12.42
CA ALA A 189 -0.82 -27.13 -12.54
C ALA A 189 -0.69 -27.97 -13.83
N TYR A 190 -1.81 -28.26 -14.51
CA TYR A 190 -1.85 -29.04 -15.74
C TYR A 190 -2.40 -28.17 -16.86
N THR A 191 -1.67 -28.07 -17.97
CA THR A 191 -2.06 -27.27 -19.12
C THR A 191 -2.01 -28.12 -20.38
N PHE A 192 -3.06 -28.04 -21.18
CA PHE A 192 -3.10 -28.51 -22.55
C PHE A 192 -3.11 -27.30 -23.48
N ASP A 193 -2.05 -27.14 -24.26
CA ASP A 193 -1.89 -26.04 -25.22
C ASP A 193 -2.45 -26.45 -26.58
N ARG A 194 -3.69 -26.03 -26.85
CA ARG A 194 -4.40 -26.33 -28.09
C ARG A 194 -3.71 -25.70 -29.29
N SER A 195 -3.15 -24.51 -29.15
CA SER A 195 -2.42 -23.83 -30.22
C SER A 195 -1.11 -24.53 -30.58
N LYS A 196 -0.40 -25.10 -29.60
CA LYS A 196 0.79 -25.93 -29.84
C LYS A 196 0.42 -27.29 -30.43
N TYR A 197 -0.66 -27.91 -29.94
CA TYR A 197 -1.17 -29.18 -30.48
C TYR A 197 -1.52 -29.07 -31.97
N GLU A 198 -2.29 -28.05 -32.38
CA GLU A 198 -2.71 -27.91 -33.78
C GLU A 198 -1.54 -27.63 -34.74
N LYS A 199 -0.45 -27.03 -34.26
CA LYS A 199 0.76 -26.79 -35.07
C LYS A 199 1.55 -28.07 -35.32
N SER A 200 1.57 -29.02 -34.38
CA SER A 200 2.36 -30.25 -34.48
C SER A 200 1.78 -31.40 -33.65
N LYS A 201 0.64 -31.94 -34.09
CA LYS A 201 -0.15 -32.94 -33.34
C LYS A 201 0.67 -34.12 -32.82
N GLN A 202 1.41 -34.81 -33.69
CA GLN A 202 2.19 -35.99 -33.30
C GLN A 202 3.29 -35.63 -32.30
N SER A 203 4.09 -34.60 -32.58
CA SER A 203 5.18 -34.18 -31.70
C SER A 203 4.69 -33.74 -30.32
N TYR A 204 3.54 -33.06 -30.26
CA TYR A 204 2.94 -32.64 -28.99
C TYR A 204 2.38 -33.82 -28.19
N VAL A 205 1.75 -34.79 -28.85
CA VAL A 205 1.28 -36.03 -28.22
C VAL A 205 2.46 -36.82 -27.65
N ASP A 206 3.56 -36.93 -28.41
CA ASP A 206 4.78 -37.61 -27.95
C ASP A 206 5.42 -36.90 -26.75
N GLU A 207 5.37 -35.56 -26.71
CA GLU A 207 5.82 -34.75 -25.57
C GLU A 207 4.97 -35.02 -24.32
N LEU A 208 3.65 -35.03 -24.45
CA LEU A 208 2.74 -35.31 -23.33
C LEU A 208 2.85 -36.77 -22.85
N ASN A 209 2.97 -37.72 -23.78
CA ASN A 209 3.20 -39.14 -23.45
C ASN A 209 4.50 -39.34 -22.66
N ARG A 210 5.58 -38.68 -23.07
CA ARG A 210 6.85 -38.69 -22.32
C ARG A 210 6.72 -38.05 -20.95
N LYS A 211 5.96 -36.95 -20.86
CA LYS A 211 5.77 -36.19 -19.62
C LYS A 211 4.93 -36.95 -18.59
N TYR A 212 3.89 -37.64 -19.03
CA TYR A 212 2.93 -38.30 -18.14
C TYR A 212 3.05 -39.83 -18.11
N GLY A 213 4.00 -40.41 -18.86
CA GLY A 213 4.21 -41.86 -18.89
C GLY A 213 3.06 -42.62 -19.57
N THR A 214 2.40 -42.01 -20.54
CA THR A 214 1.22 -42.56 -21.22
C THR A 214 1.53 -43.00 -22.65
N ASN A 215 0.60 -43.72 -23.28
CA ASN A 215 0.68 -44.14 -24.68
C ASN A 215 -0.56 -43.71 -25.46
N VAL A 216 -0.95 -42.44 -25.31
CA VAL A 216 -2.11 -41.83 -25.96
C VAL A 216 -1.81 -41.55 -27.42
N THR A 217 -2.75 -41.83 -28.30
CA THR A 217 -2.64 -41.53 -29.73
C THR A 217 -3.18 -40.14 -30.07
N VAL A 218 -2.74 -39.59 -31.23
CA VAL A 218 -3.31 -38.35 -31.79
C VAL A 218 -4.83 -38.46 -31.90
N LYS A 219 -5.34 -39.63 -32.34
CA LYS A 219 -6.77 -39.90 -32.51
C LYS A 219 -7.56 -39.85 -31.21
N GLU A 220 -6.97 -40.31 -30.10
CA GLU A 220 -7.59 -40.23 -28.77
C GLU A 220 -7.61 -38.80 -28.23
N THR A 221 -6.56 -38.03 -28.53
CA THR A 221 -6.47 -36.61 -28.17
C THR A 221 -7.49 -35.78 -28.96
N ASP A 222 -7.60 -36.01 -30.27
CA ASP A 222 -8.61 -35.38 -31.13
C ASP A 222 -10.04 -35.71 -30.66
N ARG A 223 -10.28 -36.97 -30.26
CA ARG A 223 -11.58 -37.40 -29.73
C ARG A 223 -11.90 -36.71 -28.41
N TRP A 224 -10.93 -36.61 -27.51
CA TRP A 224 -11.10 -35.90 -26.25
C TRP A 224 -11.41 -34.41 -26.47
N LEU A 225 -10.66 -33.71 -27.33
CA LEU A 225 -10.92 -32.31 -27.67
C LEU A 225 -12.33 -32.12 -28.24
N LYS A 226 -12.78 -33.00 -29.15
CA LYS A 226 -14.13 -32.93 -29.70
C LYS A 226 -15.22 -33.11 -28.63
N ASN A 227 -15.03 -34.07 -27.72
CA ASN A 227 -15.96 -34.29 -26.62
C ASN A 227 -15.97 -33.12 -25.64
N LEU A 228 -14.80 -32.53 -25.38
CA LEU A 228 -14.65 -31.37 -24.51
C LEU A 228 -15.35 -30.13 -25.09
N ASP A 229 -15.19 -29.86 -26.38
CA ASP A 229 -15.87 -28.76 -27.07
C ASP A 229 -17.39 -28.94 -27.03
N SER A 230 -17.87 -30.17 -27.26
CA SER A 230 -19.31 -30.49 -27.20
C SER A 230 -19.88 -30.31 -25.80
N TRP A 231 -19.14 -30.76 -24.78
CA TRP A 231 -19.53 -30.60 -23.38
C TRP A 231 -19.53 -29.13 -22.96
N SER A 232 -18.49 -28.37 -23.33
CA SER A 232 -18.36 -26.94 -23.02
C SER A 232 -19.52 -26.13 -23.59
N LYS A 233 -19.95 -26.45 -24.82
CA LYS A 233 -21.07 -25.77 -25.47
C LYS A 233 -22.41 -26.06 -24.78
N ASP A 234 -22.66 -27.31 -24.38
CA ASP A 234 -23.86 -27.66 -23.62
C ASP A 234 -23.87 -27.01 -22.23
N PHE A 235 -22.70 -26.95 -21.57
CA PHE A 235 -22.52 -26.25 -20.30
C PHE A 235 -22.83 -24.74 -20.42
N GLU A 236 -22.28 -24.06 -21.42
CA GLU A 236 -22.49 -22.63 -21.66
C GLU A 236 -23.97 -22.30 -21.86
N VAL A 237 -24.68 -23.07 -22.70
CA VAL A 237 -26.12 -22.88 -22.96
C VAL A 237 -26.96 -23.07 -21.68
N ARG A 238 -26.65 -24.07 -20.85
CA ARG A 238 -27.39 -24.30 -19.60
C ARG A 238 -27.15 -23.19 -18.57
N MET A 239 -25.93 -22.68 -18.49
CA MET A 239 -25.57 -21.60 -17.57
C MET A 239 -26.15 -20.26 -18.01
N GLU A 240 -26.20 -20.00 -19.32
CA GLU A 240 -26.86 -18.82 -19.89
C GLU A 240 -28.36 -18.84 -19.57
N GLN A 241 -29.05 -19.97 -19.81
CA GLN A 241 -30.47 -20.13 -19.48
C GLN A 241 -30.75 -20.00 -17.97
N TRP A 242 -29.90 -20.57 -17.12
CA TRP A 242 -30.01 -20.41 -15.67
C TRP A 242 -29.79 -18.94 -15.26
N GLY A 243 -28.80 -18.26 -15.84
CA GLY A 243 -28.50 -16.85 -15.60
C GLY A 243 -29.63 -15.92 -16.04
N GLU A 244 -30.24 -16.16 -17.20
CA GLU A 244 -31.41 -15.41 -17.66
C GLU A 244 -32.63 -15.59 -16.75
N ASN A 245 -32.87 -16.82 -16.27
CA ASN A 245 -33.99 -17.09 -15.35
C ASN A 245 -33.77 -16.46 -13.98
N PHE A 246 -32.54 -16.46 -13.48
CA PHE A 246 -32.16 -15.73 -12.28
C PHE A 246 -32.27 -14.21 -12.48
N GLY A 247 -31.85 -13.68 -13.62
CA GLY A 247 -31.98 -12.26 -13.96
C GLY A 247 -33.43 -11.80 -13.97
N LYS A 248 -34.34 -12.60 -14.55
CA LYS A 248 -35.78 -12.31 -14.56
C LYS A 248 -36.42 -12.37 -13.16
N SER A 249 -36.01 -13.32 -12.32
CA SER A 249 -36.50 -13.37 -10.93
C SER A 249 -35.96 -12.22 -10.07
N PHE A 250 -34.76 -11.75 -10.38
CA PHE A 250 -34.16 -10.57 -9.75
C PHE A 250 -34.86 -9.28 -10.18
N GLU A 251 -35.12 -9.09 -11.48
CA GLU A 251 -35.81 -7.90 -12.02
C GLU A 251 -37.26 -7.78 -11.50
N MET A 252 -37.99 -8.89 -11.35
CA MET A 252 -39.34 -8.88 -10.75
C MET A 252 -39.38 -8.42 -9.29
N ASN A 253 -38.32 -8.64 -8.52
CA ASN A 253 -38.24 -8.27 -7.10
C ASN A 253 -37.67 -6.87 -6.86
N PHE A 254 -37.13 -6.22 -7.89
CA PHE A 254 -36.43 -4.92 -7.82
C PHE A 254 -36.87 -3.92 -8.90
N GLY A 255 -38.14 -4.01 -9.36
CA GLY A 255 -38.71 -3.19 -10.44
C GLY A 255 -39.06 -1.73 -10.06
N PRO A 256 -39.98 -1.06 -10.80
CA PRO A 256 -40.23 0.39 -10.75
C PRO A 256 -40.57 0.97 -9.36
N ASP A 257 -41.13 0.14 -8.47
CA ASP A 257 -41.43 0.53 -7.09
C ASP A 257 -40.20 0.61 -6.19
N PHE A 258 -39.11 -0.10 -6.52
CA PHE A 258 -37.82 0.04 -5.88
C PHE A 258 -37.12 1.32 -6.36
N GLU A 259 -37.18 1.59 -7.66
CA GLU A 259 -36.60 2.78 -8.29
C GLU A 259 -37.24 4.08 -7.74
N LYS A 260 -38.57 4.13 -7.61
CA LYS A 260 -39.27 5.26 -6.96
C LYS A 260 -38.91 5.46 -5.49
N ARG A 261 -38.64 4.39 -4.74
CA ARG A 261 -38.21 4.49 -3.33
C ARG A 261 -36.79 5.01 -3.24
N MET A 262 -35.91 4.61 -4.17
CA MET A 262 -34.53 5.09 -4.25
C MET A 262 -34.43 6.53 -4.75
N GLU A 263 -35.29 6.97 -5.68
CA GLU A 263 -35.37 8.37 -6.10
C GLU A 263 -35.79 9.29 -4.96
N LYS A 264 -36.86 8.94 -4.24
CA LYS A 264 -37.33 9.73 -3.09
C LYS A 264 -36.30 9.79 -1.96
N TRP A 265 -35.57 8.70 -1.75
CA TRP A 265 -34.44 8.67 -0.83
C TRP A 265 -33.27 9.54 -1.30
N GLY A 266 -32.94 9.49 -2.59
CA GLY A 266 -31.88 10.29 -3.20
C GLY A 266 -32.15 11.80 -3.11
N GLU A 267 -33.41 12.21 -3.27
CA GLU A 267 -33.85 13.59 -3.07
C GLU A 267 -33.71 14.04 -1.60
N ASP A 268 -34.23 13.27 -0.65
CA ASP A 268 -34.15 13.60 0.79
C ASP A 268 -32.69 13.59 1.32
N PHE A 269 -31.86 12.69 0.79
CA PHE A 269 -30.43 12.64 1.09
C PHE A 269 -29.70 13.82 0.45
N GLY A 270 -29.95 14.09 -0.84
CA GLY A 270 -29.36 15.17 -1.59
C GLY A 270 -29.67 16.54 -1.01
N GLU A 271 -30.89 16.78 -0.52
CA GLU A 271 -31.27 18.05 0.07
C GLU A 271 -30.60 18.28 1.44
N LYS A 272 -30.50 17.22 2.27
CA LYS A 272 -29.81 17.27 3.58
C LYS A 272 -28.30 17.35 3.45
N PHE A 273 -27.72 16.72 2.42
CA PHE A 273 -26.30 16.76 2.11
C PHE A 273 -25.91 18.09 1.44
N GLY A 274 -26.73 18.61 0.52
CA GLY A 274 -26.55 19.88 -0.16
C GLY A 274 -26.47 21.05 0.82
N LYS A 275 -27.37 21.12 1.80
CA LYS A 275 -27.34 22.15 2.86
C LYS A 275 -26.06 22.09 3.72
N LYS A 276 -25.46 20.92 3.89
CA LYS A 276 -24.18 20.76 4.60
C LYS A 276 -22.97 21.07 3.73
N MET A 277 -23.06 20.79 2.42
CA MET A 277 -22.02 21.08 1.44
C MET A 277 -21.96 22.55 1.02
N GLU A 278 -23.07 23.30 1.04
CA GLU A 278 -23.08 24.75 0.84
C GLU A 278 -22.28 25.48 1.93
N VAL A 279 -22.50 25.10 3.20
CA VAL A 279 -21.77 25.66 4.35
C VAL A 279 -20.27 25.29 4.30
N TRP A 280 -19.94 24.09 3.80
CA TRP A 280 -18.57 23.68 3.57
C TRP A 280 -17.92 24.44 2.39
N GLY A 281 -18.65 24.61 1.28
CA GLY A 281 -18.21 25.32 0.07
C GLY A 281 -17.96 26.81 0.30
N GLU A 282 -18.79 27.48 1.11
CA GLU A 282 -18.58 28.88 1.48
C GLU A 282 -17.30 29.11 2.32
N ASN A 283 -16.95 28.14 3.17
CA ASN A 283 -15.74 28.22 3.98
C ASN A 283 -14.49 27.84 3.17
N PHE A 284 -14.59 26.81 2.32
CA PHE A 284 -13.55 26.40 1.40
C PHE A 284 -13.23 27.48 0.34
N GLY A 285 -14.26 28.15 -0.18
CA GLY A 285 -14.10 29.27 -1.13
C GLY A 285 -13.30 30.43 -0.53
N LYS A 286 -13.56 30.79 0.73
CA LYS A 286 -12.83 31.86 1.44
C LYS A 286 -11.36 31.50 1.70
N ASP A 287 -11.06 30.22 1.89
CA ASP A 287 -9.69 29.73 2.08
C ASP A 287 -8.93 29.59 0.76
N MET A 288 -9.61 29.18 -0.32
CA MET A 288 -9.04 29.13 -1.68
C MET A 288 -8.80 30.51 -2.29
N GLU A 289 -9.64 31.50 -1.98
CA GLU A 289 -9.45 32.88 -2.44
C GLU A 289 -8.21 33.53 -1.77
N LYS A 290 -7.96 33.23 -0.48
CA LYS A 290 -6.73 33.63 0.22
C LYS A 290 -5.49 32.90 -0.29
N TRP A 291 -5.62 31.60 -0.60
CA TRP A 291 -4.53 30.80 -1.15
C TRP A 291 -4.17 31.25 -2.58
N GLY A 292 -5.17 31.51 -3.43
CA GLY A 292 -4.98 32.02 -4.79
C GLY A 292 -4.29 33.39 -4.83
N GLN A 293 -4.70 34.34 -3.98
CA GLN A 293 -4.08 35.67 -3.89
C GLN A 293 -2.62 35.65 -3.40
N GLN A 294 -2.23 34.63 -2.62
CA GLN A 294 -0.86 34.46 -2.13
C GLN A 294 0.00 33.69 -3.14
N PHE A 295 -0.58 32.69 -3.81
CA PHE A 295 0.07 31.91 -4.85
C PHE A 295 0.37 32.73 -6.11
N GLU A 296 -0.52 33.66 -6.51
CA GLU A 296 -0.30 34.54 -7.66
C GLU A 296 0.89 35.49 -7.44
N LYS A 297 1.08 35.99 -6.21
CA LYS A 297 2.22 36.82 -5.81
C LYS A 297 3.53 36.04 -5.78
N ASP A 298 3.51 34.83 -5.23
CA ASP A 298 4.69 33.97 -5.15
C ASP A 298 5.09 33.42 -6.53
N ALA A 299 4.13 33.21 -7.44
CA ALA A 299 4.37 32.79 -8.83
C ALA A 299 4.93 33.93 -9.70
N GLU A 300 4.49 35.18 -9.51
CA GLU A 300 5.06 36.36 -10.21
C GLU A 300 6.52 36.66 -9.77
N GLU A 301 6.87 36.43 -8.51
CA GLU A 301 8.25 36.57 -8.02
C GLU A 301 9.16 35.43 -8.49
N TRP A 302 8.64 34.20 -8.57
CA TRP A 302 9.38 33.04 -9.08
C TRP A 302 9.63 33.11 -10.60
N ALA A 303 8.68 33.65 -11.36
CA ALA A 303 8.83 33.89 -12.81
C ALA A 303 9.92 34.93 -13.12
N LYS A 304 10.04 36.00 -12.31
CA LYS A 304 11.08 37.03 -12.46
C LYS A 304 12.50 36.51 -12.20
N GLN A 305 12.66 35.46 -11.39
CA GLN A 305 13.96 34.85 -11.10
C GLN A 305 14.43 33.84 -12.17
N PHE A 306 13.53 33.38 -13.04
CA PHE A 306 13.83 32.43 -14.11
C PHE A 306 14.20 33.08 -15.45
N GLU A 307 13.91 34.36 -15.66
CA GLU A 307 14.21 35.08 -16.91
C GLU A 307 15.70 35.40 -17.15
N GLU A 308 16.58 35.22 -16.14
CA GLU A 308 18.01 35.57 -16.24
C GLU A 308 18.95 34.39 -16.56
N SER A 309 18.42 33.21 -16.91
CA SER A 309 19.25 32.04 -17.25
C SER A 309 19.26 31.77 -18.77
N ASN A 310 20.45 31.84 -19.38
CA ASN A 310 20.68 31.62 -20.81
C ASN A 310 20.27 30.18 -21.24
N TYR A 311 19.05 30.03 -21.76
CA TYR A 311 18.60 28.84 -22.47
C TYR A 311 18.13 29.21 -23.88
N SER A 312 18.61 28.50 -24.90
CA SER A 312 18.08 28.64 -26.25
C SER A 312 16.84 27.77 -26.44
N LYS A 313 15.77 28.41 -26.93
CA LYS A 313 14.47 27.80 -27.20
C LYS A 313 14.30 27.67 -28.71
N GLU A 314 14.19 26.44 -29.23
CA GLU A 314 13.76 26.18 -30.61
C GLU A 314 12.33 25.62 -30.61
N GLU A 315 11.46 26.21 -31.44
CA GLU A 315 10.12 25.68 -31.71
C GLU A 315 10.11 25.00 -33.07
N ILE A 316 9.76 23.71 -33.08
CA ILE A 316 9.55 22.94 -34.31
C ILE A 316 8.06 22.69 -34.44
N ILE A 317 7.49 23.06 -35.59
CA ILE A 317 6.10 22.77 -35.93
C ILE A 317 6.11 21.65 -36.96
N ASP A 318 5.46 20.53 -36.63
CA ASP A 318 5.31 19.43 -37.58
C ASP A 318 4.26 19.76 -38.68
N GLU A 319 4.19 18.94 -39.72
CA GLU A 319 3.30 19.13 -40.87
C GLU A 319 1.80 19.13 -40.51
N ASN A 320 1.44 18.71 -39.28
CA ASN A 320 0.08 18.73 -38.76
C ASN A 320 -0.22 19.95 -37.86
N GLY A 321 0.73 20.89 -37.75
CA GLY A 321 0.58 22.15 -37.03
C GLY A 321 0.90 22.08 -35.53
N ASN A 322 1.46 20.98 -35.03
CA ASN A 322 1.77 20.84 -33.61
C ASN A 322 3.13 21.46 -33.27
N ARG A 323 3.15 22.38 -32.30
CA ARG A 323 4.38 23.05 -31.87
C ARG A 323 5.07 22.28 -30.74
N THR A 324 6.32 21.88 -30.97
CA THR A 324 7.19 21.27 -29.96
C THR A 324 8.32 22.24 -29.63
N THR A 325 8.43 22.64 -28.36
CA THR A 325 9.55 23.46 -27.86
C THR A 325 10.66 22.56 -27.34
N ILE A 326 11.89 22.71 -27.86
CA ILE A 326 13.08 22.01 -27.37
C ILE A 326 14.01 23.03 -26.70
N ILE A 327 14.39 22.74 -25.45
CA ILE A 327 15.38 23.48 -24.67
C ILE A 327 16.62 22.59 -24.53
N ARG A 328 17.78 23.03 -25.04
CA ARG A 328 19.04 22.25 -25.02
C ARG A 328 20.06 22.83 -24.03
N SER A 329 20.71 21.95 -23.28
CA SER A 329 21.93 22.20 -22.50
C SER A 329 23.04 21.31 -23.05
N ASP A 330 24.16 21.90 -23.46
CA ASP A 330 25.27 21.19 -24.12
C ASP A 330 26.19 20.47 -23.11
N ASN A 331 26.14 19.14 -23.08
CA ASN A 331 27.36 18.32 -23.12
C ASN A 331 27.06 16.85 -23.43
N ARG A 332 27.67 16.31 -24.50
CA ARG A 332 27.67 14.88 -24.85
C ARG A 332 28.99 14.25 -24.41
N ASN A 333 28.99 13.01 -23.89
CA ASN A 333 29.95 11.95 -24.31
C ASN A 333 29.66 10.53 -23.74
N PRO A 334 30.27 9.45 -24.29
CA PRO A 334 29.62 8.17 -24.56
C PRO A 334 30.29 6.98 -23.84
N LEU A 335 29.59 6.26 -22.97
CA LEU A 335 30.15 5.10 -22.25
C LEU A 335 29.12 3.95 -22.08
N PHE A 336 28.56 3.47 -23.19
CA PHE A 336 28.07 2.09 -23.25
C PHE A 336 29.25 1.16 -23.54
N ASN A 337 30.00 0.80 -22.49
CA ASN A 337 30.76 -0.46 -22.40
C ASN A 337 31.53 -0.52 -21.08
N LYS A 338 30.98 -1.21 -20.06
CA LYS A 338 31.79 -2.01 -19.11
C LYS A 338 30.92 -2.93 -18.23
N LYS A 339 31.35 -4.19 -18.21
CA LYS A 339 31.24 -5.33 -17.28
C LYS A 339 30.37 -5.20 -16.00
N PRO A 340 29.82 -6.34 -15.50
CA PRO A 340 28.91 -6.37 -14.35
C PRO A 340 29.55 -5.75 -13.10
N ASN A 341 28.86 -4.77 -12.53
CA ASN A 341 29.34 -3.98 -11.40
C ASN A 341 29.57 -4.86 -10.16
N LYS A 342 30.76 -4.70 -9.56
CA LYS A 342 30.99 -4.90 -8.13
C LYS A 342 29.92 -4.09 -7.37
N LYS A 343 29.25 -4.67 -6.37
CA LYS A 343 28.06 -4.09 -5.71
C LYS A 343 28.39 -2.77 -4.98
N ALA A 344 28.42 -1.66 -5.72
CA ALA A 344 28.44 -0.32 -5.15
C ALA A 344 27.11 -0.04 -4.45
N LYS A 345 27.16 0.53 -3.25
CA LYS A 345 25.99 0.97 -2.49
C LYS A 345 26.02 2.49 -2.42
N LYS A 346 24.85 3.10 -2.63
CA LYS A 346 24.62 4.53 -2.54
C LYS A 346 23.87 4.78 -1.24
N THR A 347 24.37 5.68 -0.41
CA THR A 347 23.80 5.92 0.92
C THR A 347 23.60 7.41 1.14
N ILE A 348 22.43 7.78 1.63
CA ILE A 348 22.09 9.12 2.09
C ILE A 348 21.81 9.04 3.59
N ILE A 349 22.45 9.88 4.38
CA ILE A 349 22.16 10.10 5.79
C ILE A 349 21.51 11.48 5.92
N ILE A 350 20.34 11.51 6.56
CA ILE A 350 19.54 12.70 6.79
C ILE A 350 19.41 12.88 8.29
N ARG A 351 19.99 13.95 8.82
CA ARG A 351 19.88 14.33 10.24
C ARG A 351 18.89 15.47 10.37
N MET A 352 17.82 15.31 11.14
CA MET A 352 16.71 16.27 11.18
C MET A 352 16.17 16.52 12.60
N PRO A 353 15.49 17.65 12.86
CA PRO A 353 14.76 17.85 14.11
C PRO A 353 13.72 16.75 14.36
N LYS A 354 13.37 16.48 15.62
CA LYS A 354 12.43 15.38 15.98
C LYS A 354 10.99 15.57 15.48
N ASN A 355 10.56 16.81 15.27
CA ASN A 355 9.17 17.16 14.96
C ASN A 355 8.93 17.43 13.47
N THR A 356 9.95 17.24 12.62
CA THR A 356 9.78 17.44 11.17
C THR A 356 8.83 16.41 10.59
N LYS A 357 7.99 16.86 9.64
CA LYS A 357 7.19 15.96 8.82
C LYS A 357 8.10 15.29 7.81
N THR A 358 7.92 13.99 7.57
CA THR A 358 8.80 13.26 6.66
C THR A 358 7.97 12.54 5.61
N ASP A 359 8.14 12.95 4.34
CA ASP A 359 7.48 12.36 3.18
C ASP A 359 8.51 11.56 2.38
N ILE A 360 8.30 10.25 2.24
CA ILE A 360 9.31 9.32 1.72
C ILE A 360 8.73 8.52 0.56
N ASN A 361 9.43 8.52 -0.56
CA ASN A 361 9.20 7.63 -1.69
C ASN A 361 10.53 6.96 -2.04
N VAL A 362 10.65 5.66 -1.76
CA VAL A 362 11.87 4.91 -2.02
C VAL A 362 11.55 3.66 -2.82
N ARG A 363 12.29 3.46 -3.90
CA ARG A 363 12.22 2.26 -4.72
C ARG A 363 13.57 1.55 -4.76
N HIS A 364 13.61 0.25 -4.46
CA HIS A 364 14.85 -0.54 -4.40
C HIS A 364 15.91 0.07 -3.45
N GLY A 365 15.89 -0.30 -2.17
CA GLY A 365 16.84 0.25 -1.21
C GLY A 365 16.62 -0.25 0.21
N GLU A 366 17.35 0.32 1.16
CA GLU A 366 17.14 0.11 2.59
C GLU A 366 16.89 1.44 3.28
N ILE A 367 15.86 1.50 4.10
CA ILE A 367 15.52 2.66 4.90
C ILE A 367 15.78 2.31 6.37
N LYS A 368 16.58 3.13 7.03
CA LYS A 368 16.84 3.03 8.48
C LYS A 368 16.37 4.28 9.17
N MET A 369 15.60 4.14 10.23
CA MET A 369 15.11 5.26 11.02
C MET A 369 15.44 5.05 12.48
N ALA A 370 15.94 6.08 13.16
CA ALA A 370 16.02 6.11 14.60
C ALA A 370 14.61 6.31 15.19
N ASP A 371 14.34 7.47 15.77
CA ASP A 371 13.03 7.84 16.28
C ASP A 371 12.40 8.89 15.36
N VAL A 372 11.23 8.60 14.82
CA VAL A 372 10.54 9.45 13.85
C VAL A 372 9.06 9.60 14.21
N THR A 373 8.48 10.75 13.88
CA THR A 373 7.07 11.02 14.10
C THR A 373 6.36 11.48 12.84
N ASN A 374 5.08 11.12 12.69
CA ASN A 374 4.21 11.55 11.58
C ASN A 374 4.82 11.29 10.19
N VAL A 375 5.40 10.12 10.00
CA VAL A 375 6.04 9.73 8.73
C VAL A 375 4.99 9.31 7.73
N ARG A 376 5.11 9.81 6.50
CA ARG A 376 4.35 9.34 5.33
C ARG A 376 5.32 8.68 4.36
N ALA A 377 5.18 7.38 4.14
CA ALA A 377 6.13 6.61 3.33
C ALA A 377 5.47 5.67 2.32
N THR A 378 5.99 5.68 1.10
CA THR A 378 5.72 4.70 0.04
C THR A 378 7.02 3.97 -0.29
N LEU A 379 7.08 2.68 0.04
CA LEU A 379 8.30 1.87 -0.03
C LEU A 379 8.09 0.69 -0.97
N ASN A 380 8.78 0.66 -2.10
CA ASN A 380 8.64 -0.40 -3.12
C ASN A 380 9.95 -1.16 -3.29
N TYR A 381 9.97 -2.45 -2.98
CA TYR A 381 11.20 -3.24 -2.95
C TYR A 381 12.28 -2.61 -2.04
N ALA A 382 11.84 -1.92 -0.99
CA ALA A 382 12.70 -1.17 -0.10
C ALA A 382 12.45 -1.60 1.34
N ALA A 383 13.47 -2.17 1.98
CA ALA A 383 13.35 -2.69 3.34
C ALA A 383 13.29 -1.52 4.34
N LEU A 384 12.50 -1.66 5.40
CA LEU A 384 12.44 -0.66 6.48
C LEU A 384 12.93 -1.28 7.79
N THR A 385 13.85 -0.58 8.45
CA THR A 385 14.21 -0.83 9.85
C THR A 385 14.04 0.44 10.65
N ALA A 386 13.24 0.42 11.71
CA ALA A 386 13.03 1.60 12.55
C ALA A 386 13.12 1.27 14.04
N ASN A 387 13.74 2.17 14.82
CA ASN A 387 13.72 2.05 16.29
C ASN A 387 12.35 2.45 16.86
N SER A 388 11.83 3.62 16.48
CA SER A 388 10.52 4.09 16.91
C SER A 388 9.82 4.86 15.81
N ILE A 389 8.56 4.51 15.54
CA ILE A 389 7.65 5.25 14.66
C ILE A 389 6.40 5.60 15.48
N ASP A 390 6.08 6.89 15.56
CA ASP A 390 4.93 7.37 16.35
C ASP A 390 4.23 8.58 15.69
N GLY A 391 3.14 9.05 16.26
CA GLY A 391 2.37 10.20 15.80
C GLY A 391 1.16 9.80 14.97
N GLY A 392 0.00 10.32 15.33
CA GLY A 392 -1.30 9.92 14.76
C GLY A 392 -1.47 10.18 13.26
N LYS A 393 -0.53 10.89 12.60
CA LYS A 393 -0.53 11.11 11.14
C LYS A 393 0.41 10.17 10.39
N THR A 394 0.98 9.17 11.07
CA THR A 394 1.87 8.17 10.45
C THR A 394 1.11 7.29 9.47
N LEU A 395 1.65 7.18 8.26
CA LEU A 395 1.10 6.42 7.14
C LEU A 395 2.23 5.74 6.37
N ILE A 396 2.33 4.41 6.44
CA ILE A 396 3.37 3.67 5.73
C ILE A 396 2.72 2.64 4.81
N ASN A 397 2.97 2.75 3.51
CA ASN A 397 2.64 1.77 2.50
C ASN A 397 3.92 1.11 1.99
N ALA A 398 4.07 -0.19 2.22
CA ALA A 398 5.26 -0.93 1.86
C ALA A 398 4.94 -2.19 1.04
N SER A 399 5.80 -2.50 0.07
CA SER A 399 5.60 -3.65 -0.80
C SER A 399 6.91 -4.35 -1.15
N TYR A 400 6.85 -5.69 -1.24
CA TYR A 400 7.92 -6.57 -1.74
C TYR A 400 9.24 -6.57 -0.95
N ALA A 401 9.26 -6.01 0.27
CA ALA A 401 10.47 -5.97 1.10
C ALA A 401 10.15 -6.08 2.60
N PRO A 402 11.09 -6.60 3.41
CA PRO A 402 10.90 -6.76 4.85
C PRO A 402 10.71 -5.44 5.60
N ILE A 403 9.90 -5.49 6.66
CA ILE A 403 9.66 -4.38 7.58
C ILE A 403 9.98 -4.84 9.00
N GLU A 404 10.84 -4.13 9.70
CA GLU A 404 11.20 -4.40 11.10
C GLU A 404 11.13 -3.09 11.92
N VAL A 405 10.16 -3.00 12.83
CA VAL A 405 9.97 -1.81 13.69
C VAL A 405 10.02 -2.23 15.16
N ASN A 406 10.90 -1.61 15.94
CA ASN A 406 11.04 -1.94 17.36
C ASN A 406 9.88 -1.37 18.21
N TYR A 407 9.48 -0.12 17.99
CA TYR A 407 8.29 0.46 18.62
C TYR A 407 7.39 1.17 17.59
N TRP A 408 6.11 0.82 17.60
CA TRP A 408 5.04 1.46 16.84
C TRP A 408 4.05 2.10 17.80
N GLY A 409 3.98 3.42 17.83
CA GLY A 409 3.10 4.15 18.75
C GLY A 409 1.67 4.31 18.21
N ASN A 410 1.51 5.04 17.12
CA ASN A 410 0.20 5.22 16.48
C ASN A 410 0.38 5.42 14.97
N GLY A 411 -0.57 4.93 14.17
CA GLY A 411 -0.60 5.15 12.73
C GLY A 411 -1.17 3.99 11.93
N VAL A 412 -1.06 4.14 10.61
CA VAL A 412 -1.53 3.17 9.62
C VAL A 412 -0.34 2.50 8.94
N LEU A 413 -0.39 1.17 8.86
CA LEU A 413 0.58 0.36 8.14
C LEU A 413 -0.15 -0.50 7.09
N ALA A 414 0.19 -0.32 5.83
CA ALA A 414 -0.24 -1.18 4.72
C ALA A 414 0.97 -1.95 4.18
N VAL A 415 0.88 -3.28 4.18
CA VAL A 415 1.93 -4.17 3.64
C VAL A 415 1.36 -5.08 2.56
N GLN A 416 2.07 -5.18 1.44
CA GLN A 416 1.64 -5.92 0.26
C GLN A 416 2.79 -6.80 -0.25
N TYR A 417 2.59 -8.10 -0.33
CA TYR A 417 3.63 -9.06 -0.75
C TYR A 417 4.89 -8.98 0.13
N VAL A 418 4.71 -8.83 1.44
CA VAL A 418 5.81 -8.74 2.42
C VAL A 418 5.92 -10.05 3.19
N ASP A 419 6.98 -10.80 2.90
CA ASP A 419 7.23 -12.10 3.54
C ASP A 419 7.55 -11.99 5.04
N ASN A 420 8.07 -10.86 5.48
CA ASN A 420 8.52 -10.64 6.86
C ASN A 420 8.22 -9.21 7.32
N CYS A 421 7.07 -9.00 7.96
CA CYS A 421 6.73 -7.79 8.70
C CYS A 421 6.78 -8.09 10.20
N LYS A 422 7.75 -7.51 10.92
CA LYS A 422 7.94 -7.68 12.37
C LYS A 422 7.77 -6.35 13.09
N LEU A 423 6.84 -6.33 14.04
CA LEU A 423 6.61 -5.23 14.95
C LEU A 423 6.88 -5.73 16.37
N ASN A 424 7.88 -5.18 17.05
CA ASN A 424 8.25 -5.69 18.38
C ASN A 424 7.27 -5.21 19.46
N SER A 425 7.03 -3.91 19.58
CA SER A 425 6.05 -3.35 20.51
C SER A 425 5.11 -2.40 19.80
N VAL A 426 3.80 -2.62 19.92
CA VAL A 426 2.76 -1.84 19.26
C VAL A 426 1.81 -1.26 20.30
N GLU A 427 1.65 0.05 20.33
CA GLU A 427 0.68 0.73 21.20
C GLU A 427 -0.70 0.75 20.54
N ASN A 428 -0.85 1.48 19.42
CA ASN A 428 -2.07 1.53 18.61
C ASN A 428 -1.75 1.34 17.12
N ILE A 429 -2.50 0.50 16.40
CA ILE A 429 -2.26 0.30 14.97
C ILE A 429 -3.53 0.07 14.14
N ASN A 430 -3.56 0.64 12.94
CA ASN A 430 -4.41 0.19 11.86
C ASN A 430 -3.55 -0.50 10.79
N LEU A 431 -3.69 -1.82 10.67
CA LEU A 431 -2.84 -2.65 9.83
C LEU A 431 -3.65 -3.32 8.73
N SER A 432 -3.20 -3.18 7.49
CA SER A 432 -3.70 -3.94 6.35
C SER A 432 -2.58 -4.76 5.72
N ALA A 433 -2.69 -6.09 5.80
CA ALA A 433 -1.75 -7.04 5.23
C ALA A 433 -2.38 -7.80 4.07
N ASN A 434 -1.79 -7.68 2.87
CA ASN A 434 -2.20 -8.43 1.68
C ASN A 434 -1.04 -9.31 1.20
N SER A 435 -1.26 -10.61 1.07
CA SER A 435 -0.24 -11.57 0.63
C SER A 435 1.03 -11.45 1.47
N SER A 436 0.89 -11.27 2.79
CA SER A 436 1.97 -10.86 3.68
C SER A 436 1.92 -11.61 5.01
N ASN A 437 3.10 -11.77 5.64
CA ASN A 437 3.21 -12.37 6.97
C ASN A 437 3.58 -11.31 8.01
N VAL A 438 2.79 -11.22 9.06
CA VAL A 438 2.94 -10.23 10.14
C VAL A 438 3.19 -10.93 11.47
N ILE A 439 4.20 -10.46 12.19
CA ILE A 439 4.52 -10.86 13.55
C ILE A 439 4.51 -9.61 14.44
N ILE A 440 3.63 -9.60 15.43
CA ILE A 440 3.58 -8.60 16.50
C ILE A 440 4.04 -9.28 17.78
N ASN A 441 5.18 -8.87 18.35
CA ASN A 441 5.66 -9.51 19.58
C ASN A 441 4.84 -9.09 20.80
N GLU A 442 4.51 -7.81 20.95
CA GLU A 442 3.64 -7.31 22.01
C GLU A 442 2.69 -6.22 21.51
N LEU A 443 1.39 -6.45 21.68
CA LEU A 443 0.33 -5.47 21.44
C LEU A 443 -0.18 -4.90 22.77
N LYS A 444 -0.13 -3.58 22.93
CA LYS A 444 -0.32 -2.92 24.24
C LYS A 444 -1.69 -2.34 24.48
N ASN A 445 -2.31 -1.69 23.48
CA ASN A 445 -3.58 -1.01 23.66
C ASN A 445 -4.63 -1.40 22.62
N GLU A 446 -4.55 -0.84 21.41
CA GLU A 446 -5.60 -0.99 20.39
C GLU A 446 -5.04 -1.49 19.06
N ALA A 447 -5.79 -2.36 18.38
CA ALA A 447 -5.45 -2.75 17.02
C ALA A 447 -6.69 -3.00 16.18
N TYR A 448 -6.67 -2.46 14.97
CA TYR A 448 -7.51 -2.91 13.88
C TYR A 448 -6.62 -3.59 12.83
N ILE A 449 -6.83 -4.88 12.59
CA ILE A 449 -5.96 -5.67 11.71
C ILE A 449 -6.81 -6.35 10.64
N LYS A 450 -6.51 -6.05 9.37
CA LYS A 450 -7.07 -6.74 8.21
C LYS A 450 -6.00 -7.59 7.54
N GLY A 451 -6.23 -8.89 7.45
CA GLY A 451 -5.39 -9.84 6.72
C GLY A 451 -6.11 -10.43 5.52
N PHE A 452 -5.48 -10.39 4.35
CA PHE A 452 -5.93 -11.06 3.14
C PHE A 452 -4.77 -11.89 2.56
N ILE A 453 -4.88 -13.22 2.57
CA ILE A 453 -3.84 -14.16 2.16
C ILE A 453 -2.53 -13.98 2.96
N GLY A 454 -2.22 -14.92 3.86
CA GLY A 454 -0.94 -14.90 4.59
C GLY A 454 -1.03 -15.41 6.01
N SER A 455 -0.25 -14.81 6.91
CA SER A 455 -0.24 -15.19 8.33
C SER A 455 -0.11 -14.01 9.29
N LEU A 456 -0.75 -14.14 10.44
CA LEU A 456 -0.70 -13.19 11.55
C LEU A 456 -0.30 -13.91 12.84
N PHE A 457 0.74 -13.41 13.49
CA PHE A 457 1.17 -13.89 14.81
C PHE A 457 1.18 -12.74 15.79
N ILE A 458 0.46 -12.87 16.91
CA ILE A 458 0.52 -11.93 18.04
C ILE A 458 0.99 -12.70 19.26
N ASN A 459 2.26 -12.54 19.61
CA ASN A 459 2.91 -13.35 20.65
C ASN A 459 2.52 -12.94 22.07
N LYS A 460 2.06 -11.70 22.27
CA LYS A 460 1.62 -11.22 23.57
C LYS A 460 0.65 -10.06 23.41
N ILE A 461 -0.42 -10.09 24.18
CA ILE A 461 -1.32 -8.96 24.35
C ILE A 461 -1.19 -8.47 25.80
N SER A 462 -1.08 -7.17 25.99
CA SER A 462 -1.02 -6.53 27.30
C SER A 462 -2.31 -6.76 28.08
N SER A 463 -2.21 -6.90 29.41
CA SER A 463 -3.39 -6.98 30.29
C SER A 463 -4.20 -5.69 30.37
N LYS A 464 -3.71 -4.60 29.75
CA LYS A 464 -4.32 -3.28 29.75
C LYS A 464 -4.92 -2.87 28.40
N PHE A 465 -4.98 -3.80 27.43
CA PHE A 465 -5.54 -3.50 26.12
C PHE A 465 -6.99 -3.02 26.19
N THR A 466 -7.46 -2.31 25.17
CA THR A 466 -8.82 -1.76 25.11
C THR A 466 -9.65 -2.52 24.07
N SER A 467 -9.29 -2.44 22.79
CA SER A 467 -9.97 -3.18 21.71
C SER A 467 -9.00 -3.79 20.72
N ILE A 468 -9.27 -5.02 20.31
CA ILE A 468 -8.54 -5.68 19.22
C ILE A 468 -9.59 -6.23 18.26
N ASP A 469 -9.61 -5.68 17.06
CA ASP A 469 -10.53 -6.04 15.99
C ASP A 469 -9.75 -6.62 14.82
N ILE A 470 -10.02 -7.88 14.48
CA ILE A 470 -9.30 -8.62 13.46
C ILE A 470 -10.27 -9.10 12.39
N VAL A 471 -9.92 -8.84 11.13
CA VAL A 471 -10.65 -9.28 9.95
C VAL A 471 -9.71 -10.11 9.09
N LEU A 472 -10.03 -11.39 8.87
CA LEU A 472 -9.16 -12.35 8.17
C LEU A 472 -9.90 -12.94 6.98
N ASP A 473 -9.28 -12.91 5.81
CA ASP A 473 -9.68 -13.62 4.60
C ASP A 473 -8.49 -14.46 4.12
N ASP A 474 -8.66 -15.78 4.05
CA ASP A 474 -7.60 -16.75 3.66
C ASP A 474 -6.27 -16.53 4.42
N THR A 475 -6.35 -16.11 5.69
CA THR A 475 -5.20 -15.71 6.51
C THR A 475 -5.20 -16.48 7.83
N ASN A 476 -4.16 -17.26 8.09
CA ASN A 476 -4.05 -17.99 9.35
C ASN A 476 -3.57 -17.07 10.47
N ALA A 477 -4.16 -17.18 11.66
CA ALA A 477 -3.80 -16.35 12.81
C ALA A 477 -3.49 -17.17 14.05
N THR A 478 -2.45 -16.80 14.78
CA THR A 478 -2.14 -17.30 16.13
C THR A 478 -1.99 -16.15 17.11
N LEU A 479 -2.75 -16.18 18.20
CA LEU A 479 -2.74 -15.16 19.23
C LEU A 479 -2.50 -15.78 20.62
N GLU A 480 -1.61 -15.19 21.41
CA GLU A 480 -1.48 -15.49 22.84
C GLU A 480 -2.22 -14.43 23.65
N LEU A 481 -3.30 -14.84 24.33
CA LEU A 481 -4.19 -13.90 25.03
C LEU A 481 -3.69 -13.58 26.45
N PRO A 482 -4.03 -12.40 26.98
CA PRO A 482 -3.64 -12.05 28.34
C PRO A 482 -4.48 -12.85 29.35
N SER A 483 -3.96 -12.96 30.56
CA SER A 483 -4.72 -13.53 31.68
C SER A 483 -5.78 -12.57 32.25
N SER A 484 -5.83 -11.31 31.82
CA SER A 484 -6.82 -10.31 32.26
C SER A 484 -8.24 -10.64 31.79
N ASP A 485 -9.22 -9.97 32.37
CA ASP A 485 -10.59 -10.05 31.88
C ASP A 485 -10.74 -9.41 30.49
N TYR A 486 -11.55 -10.03 29.64
CA TYR A 486 -11.93 -9.53 28.31
C TYR A 486 -13.19 -10.24 27.81
N THR A 487 -13.92 -9.58 26.93
CA THR A 487 -14.99 -10.17 26.12
C THR A 487 -14.41 -10.70 24.81
N PHE A 488 -15.02 -11.76 24.29
CA PHE A 488 -14.57 -12.44 23.08
C PHE A 488 -15.74 -12.68 22.12
N TYR A 489 -15.53 -12.29 20.88
CA TYR A 489 -16.44 -12.59 19.79
C TYR A 489 -15.67 -13.10 18.58
N PHE A 490 -16.04 -14.28 18.10
CA PHE A 490 -15.53 -14.86 16.86
C PHE A 490 -16.67 -15.20 15.92
N ASN A 491 -16.45 -14.84 14.66
CA ASN A 491 -17.40 -15.03 13.59
C ASN A 491 -16.68 -15.56 12.36
N GLY A 492 -16.66 -16.88 12.23
CA GLY A 492 -15.95 -17.60 11.18
C GLY A 492 -16.88 -18.14 10.11
N ARG A 493 -16.73 -17.78 8.84
CA ARG A 493 -17.34 -18.50 7.70
C ARG A 493 -16.32 -19.47 7.12
N LYS A 494 -16.65 -20.75 7.06
CA LYS A 494 -15.74 -21.83 6.61
C LYS A 494 -14.34 -21.74 7.26
N SER A 495 -14.30 -21.27 8.51
CA SER A 495 -13.09 -20.99 9.27
C SER A 495 -13.08 -21.85 10.53
N THR A 496 -11.88 -22.14 11.03
CA THR A 496 -11.71 -22.89 12.27
C THR A 496 -11.21 -21.99 13.39
N LEU A 497 -11.64 -22.29 14.61
CA LEU A 497 -11.18 -21.63 15.82
C LEU A 497 -10.77 -22.68 16.85
N GLN A 498 -9.54 -22.58 17.35
CA GLN A 498 -9.07 -23.26 18.56
C GLN A 498 -8.90 -22.23 19.67
N TYR A 499 -9.43 -22.50 20.86
CA TYR A 499 -9.36 -21.60 22.02
C TYR A 499 -9.20 -22.38 23.32
N PRO A 500 -8.58 -21.79 24.36
CA PRO A 500 -8.31 -22.49 25.62
C PRO A 500 -9.59 -22.70 26.44
N ARG A 501 -9.60 -23.72 27.30
CA ARG A 501 -10.73 -24.00 28.21
C ARG A 501 -10.99 -22.90 29.24
N SER A 502 -10.03 -22.00 29.47
CA SER A 502 -10.21 -20.83 30.32
C SER A 502 -11.23 -19.84 29.76
N LEU A 503 -11.46 -19.86 28.45
CA LEU A 503 -12.47 -19.03 27.80
C LEU A 503 -13.85 -19.64 28.04
N GLN A 504 -14.71 -18.91 28.76
CA GLN A 504 -16.10 -19.28 28.98
C GLN A 504 -16.90 -18.81 27.77
N ALA A 505 -17.24 -19.73 26.87
CA ALA A 505 -17.86 -19.39 25.60
C ALA A 505 -19.00 -20.32 25.20
N ASN A 506 -20.03 -19.72 24.61
CA ASN A 506 -21.08 -20.42 23.90
C ASN A 506 -20.72 -20.45 22.41
N HIS A 507 -20.94 -21.59 21.77
CA HIS A 507 -20.70 -21.74 20.33
C HIS A 507 -21.97 -22.18 19.61
N LYS A 508 -22.20 -21.58 18.43
CA LYS A 508 -23.25 -21.96 17.49
C LYS A 508 -22.59 -22.27 16.14
N LYS A 509 -23.01 -23.37 15.50
CA LYS A 509 -22.59 -23.70 14.13
C LYS A 509 -23.82 -23.76 13.24
N GLU A 510 -23.81 -23.03 12.15
CA GLU A 510 -24.94 -22.96 11.21
C GLU A 510 -24.44 -22.67 9.80
N TYR A 511 -24.85 -23.46 8.80
CA TYR A 511 -24.52 -23.24 7.39
C TYR A 511 -23.03 -22.95 7.08
N GLY A 512 -22.12 -23.68 7.73
CA GLY A 512 -20.67 -23.48 7.56
C GLY A 512 -20.12 -22.23 8.25
N ARG A 513 -20.93 -21.56 9.08
CA ARG A 513 -20.53 -20.46 9.96
C ARG A 513 -20.35 -20.97 11.38
N VAL A 514 -19.31 -20.49 12.06
CA VAL A 514 -18.99 -20.75 13.46
C VAL A 514 -19.04 -19.43 14.19
N LEU A 515 -20.01 -19.30 15.09
CA LEU A 515 -20.13 -18.15 15.98
C LEU A 515 -19.70 -18.60 17.37
N VAL A 516 -18.78 -17.87 17.98
CA VAL A 516 -18.36 -18.08 19.36
C VAL A 516 -18.45 -16.74 20.09
N LYS A 517 -19.24 -16.70 21.15
CA LYS A 517 -19.36 -15.54 22.02
C LYS A 517 -19.04 -15.98 23.44
N GLY A 518 -18.15 -15.26 24.09
CA GLY A 518 -17.70 -15.62 25.42
C GLY A 518 -16.86 -14.53 26.06
N PHE A 519 -16.14 -14.92 27.09
CA PHE A 519 -15.31 -14.03 27.87
C PHE A 519 -14.26 -14.81 28.65
N ASN A 520 -13.24 -14.10 29.09
CA ASN A 520 -12.34 -14.56 30.14
C ASN A 520 -12.59 -13.73 31.40
N LYS A 521 -12.77 -14.39 32.54
CA LYS A 521 -13.03 -13.83 33.88
C LYS A 521 -14.30 -12.97 34.07
N SER A 522 -14.67 -12.07 33.16
CA SER A 522 -15.86 -11.20 33.27
C SER A 522 -16.56 -10.96 31.94
N GLU A 523 -17.89 -11.16 31.89
CA GLU A 523 -18.76 -10.83 30.74
C GLU A 523 -18.88 -9.32 30.49
N ASN A 524 -18.65 -8.50 31.51
CA ASN A 524 -18.78 -7.04 31.45
C ASN A 524 -17.41 -6.36 31.40
N SER A 525 -16.40 -7.05 30.87
CA SER A 525 -15.06 -6.47 30.74
C SER A 525 -15.09 -5.27 29.78
N PRO A 526 -14.39 -4.16 30.10
CA PRO A 526 -14.23 -3.06 29.16
C PRO A 526 -13.30 -3.40 27.99
N ARG A 527 -12.67 -4.58 28.00
CA ARG A 527 -11.75 -5.03 26.96
C ARG A 527 -12.44 -5.98 26.00
N ALA A 528 -12.23 -5.78 24.70
CA ALA A 528 -12.90 -6.57 23.68
C ALA A 528 -11.90 -7.14 22.65
N LEU A 529 -12.05 -8.43 22.36
CA LEU A 529 -11.39 -9.10 21.25
C LEU A 529 -12.44 -9.61 20.27
N THR A 530 -12.42 -9.06 19.06
CA THR A 530 -13.32 -9.43 17.97
C THR A 530 -12.52 -10.00 16.82
N ILE A 531 -12.93 -11.17 16.31
CA ILE A 531 -12.30 -11.81 15.15
C ILE A 531 -13.39 -12.20 14.15
N ASN A 532 -13.41 -11.53 13.01
CA ASN A 532 -14.19 -11.93 11.83
C ASN A 532 -13.27 -12.64 10.85
N SER A 533 -13.71 -13.80 10.36
CA SER A 533 -12.80 -14.72 9.68
C SER A 533 -13.51 -15.46 8.56
N ASN A 534 -12.94 -15.46 7.35
CA ASN A 534 -13.40 -16.27 6.22
C ASN A 534 -12.25 -17.15 5.74
N TYR A 535 -12.53 -18.44 5.52
CA TYR A 535 -11.58 -19.43 4.97
C TYR A 535 -10.23 -19.51 5.71
N SER A 536 -10.24 -19.27 7.02
CA SER A 536 -9.01 -19.08 7.80
C SER A 536 -8.96 -20.00 9.02
N ASN A 537 -7.76 -20.29 9.50
CA ASN A 537 -7.56 -21.02 10.76
C ASN A 537 -7.04 -20.08 11.84
N VAL A 538 -7.77 -20.00 12.94
CA VAL A 538 -7.45 -19.13 14.07
C VAL A 538 -7.13 -19.99 15.29
N ILE A 539 -5.95 -19.79 15.86
CA ILE A 539 -5.51 -20.44 17.10
C ILE A 539 -5.33 -19.37 18.17
N ILE A 540 -6.02 -19.57 19.27
CA ILE A 540 -5.94 -18.72 20.45
C ILE A 540 -5.37 -19.59 21.57
N LYS A 541 -4.33 -19.08 22.23
CA LYS A 541 -3.64 -19.76 23.33
C LYS A 541 -3.82 -19.04 24.65
#